data_AF-A0A4V0XN61-F1
#
_entry.id   AF-A0A4V0XN61-F1
#
_cell.length_a   1.000
_cell.length_b   1.000
_cell.length_c   1.000
_cell.angle_alpha   90.00
_cell.angle_beta   90.00
_cell.angle_gamma   90.00
#
_symmetry.space_group_name_H-M   'P 1'
#
loop_
_entity.id
_entity.type
_entity.pdbx_description
1 polymer ?
#
loop_
_entity_poly.entity_id
_entity_poly.type
_entity_poly.pdbx_seq_one_letter_code
_entity_poly.pdbx_strand_id
1 'polypeptide(L)'
;MPADARQPEAATSRHESSLRYVVESLAALALAVLLVRSFAVEGYIISTGSMAPYLLGYHKQVVCPECRFPFAIGVPVEDGHDTSGPVACPNCGQQKIDLGRVPRNEGDQLLVQKFAYLLRRPKRWEVLVFQNPSQPTQAYVKRVIGLPGEEIQVRAGDVWINGELARKDLAEQRSTRMAVCSYQHQPQGNDESRWRLDHRWVRRGHTLETVSSRTSESDTDESGLHWVTYSGDAPKRDGSQSVPGSPHLWPTDEYAYNGLTEPSQRYRVRDLMLAMRIELHSGRGEMAWSLSDGVQTFEVRLVAGERELRLFVDGEEESEQRVKLRGSMWKRPRLVELSLFDRQLLFALDGEVIFQRPLEPLALPVKNGSDTTKDSSSGEPAKFGVRDLHASVSDLTLYRDVHYTRGDGRHGITEPYRLGSDEYFFLGDNSPVSLDSRSWADAIVRDNMLIGKPFLVHLPSRPVRVKLGSSEWHIRVPDWGRIRYIR
;
A
#
# COMPACT_ATOMS: atom_id res chain seq x y z
N MET A 1 53.91 -0.16 80.36
CA MET A 1 53.29 0.86 79.49
C MET A 1 54.30 1.97 79.26
N PRO A 2 54.36 2.63 78.08
CA PRO A 2 53.43 2.63 76.93
C PRO A 2 53.91 1.66 75.82
N ALA A 3 53.06 0.96 75.03
CA ALA A 3 52.06 1.37 74.03
C ALA A 3 52.72 1.90 72.74
N ASP A 4 53.09 0.98 71.85
CA ASP A 4 53.52 1.28 70.48
C ASP A 4 52.41 0.88 69.49
N ALA A 5 51.90 1.87 68.78
CA ALA A 5 50.70 1.79 67.96
C ALA A 5 51.05 1.37 66.53
N ARG A 6 50.41 0.30 66.04
CA ARG A 6 50.43 -0.07 64.61
C ARG A 6 49.72 1.01 63.80
N GLN A 7 50.42 1.59 62.82
CA GLN A 7 49.81 2.41 61.78
C GLN A 7 49.08 1.52 60.76
N PRO A 8 47.90 1.91 60.25
CA PRO A 8 47.24 1.21 59.15
C PRO A 8 47.81 1.71 57.80
N GLU A 9 48.18 0.77 56.92
CA GLU A 9 48.48 1.06 55.51
C GLU A 9 47.23 1.63 54.82
N ALA A 10 47.40 2.81 54.21
CA ALA A 10 46.36 3.51 53.48
C ALA A 10 45.99 2.75 52.20
N ALA A 11 44.72 2.38 52.09
CA ALA A 11 44.13 1.86 50.86
C ALA A 11 44.12 2.96 49.77
N THR A 12 45.06 2.89 48.82
CA THR A 12 45.08 3.75 47.64
C THR A 12 43.95 3.38 46.67
N SER A 13 42.90 4.20 46.73
CA SER A 13 41.94 4.61 45.69
C SER A 13 41.68 3.68 44.49
N ARG A 14 40.55 2.99 44.52
CA ARG A 14 39.89 2.32 43.36
C ARG A 14 39.29 3.29 42.32
N HIS A 15 39.38 4.60 42.53
CA HIS A 15 38.58 5.60 41.81
C HIS A 15 39.11 6.02 40.42
N GLU A 16 40.41 5.83 40.12
CA GLU A 16 40.99 6.21 38.82
C GLU A 16 40.58 5.26 37.67
N SER A 17 40.17 4.03 38.00
CA SER A 17 39.79 3.02 37.00
C SER A 17 38.43 3.28 36.33
N SER A 18 37.47 3.87 37.06
CA SER A 18 36.11 4.07 36.55
C SER A 18 35.99 5.19 35.52
N LEU A 19 36.69 6.31 35.73
CA LEU A 19 36.67 7.44 34.78
C LEU A 19 37.34 7.05 33.46
N ARG A 20 38.49 6.38 33.52
CA ARG A 20 39.17 5.85 32.34
C ARG A 20 38.28 4.89 31.57
N TYR A 21 37.61 3.97 32.25
CA TYR A 21 36.70 3.01 31.60
C TYR A 21 35.52 3.71 30.92
N VAL A 22 34.95 4.75 31.54
CA VAL A 22 33.89 5.57 30.93
C VAL A 22 34.42 6.28 29.68
N VAL A 23 35.61 6.90 29.74
CA VAL A 23 36.21 7.59 28.59
C VAL A 23 36.52 6.60 27.46
N GLU A 24 37.14 5.46 27.75
CA GLU A 24 37.43 4.41 26.77
C GLU A 24 36.14 3.86 26.15
N SER A 25 35.09 3.64 26.94
CA SER A 25 33.79 3.18 26.45
C SER A 25 33.11 4.21 25.54
N LEU A 26 33.15 5.50 25.90
CA LEU A 26 32.60 6.57 25.08
C LEU A 26 33.40 6.74 23.77
N ALA A 27 34.73 6.64 23.83
CA ALA A 27 35.58 6.69 22.64
C ALA A 27 35.34 5.49 21.72
N ALA A 28 35.23 4.28 22.28
CA ALA A 28 34.90 3.07 21.53
C ALA A 28 33.50 3.16 20.91
N LEU A 29 32.51 3.67 21.64
CA LEU A 29 31.16 3.91 21.12
C LEU A 29 31.17 4.94 19.98
N ALA A 30 31.87 6.06 20.15
CA ALA A 30 31.99 7.08 19.12
C ALA A 30 32.65 6.53 17.85
N LEU A 31 33.74 5.77 18.00
CA LEU A 31 34.42 5.10 16.89
C LEU A 31 33.50 4.08 16.21
N ALA A 32 32.78 3.26 16.98
CA ALA A 32 31.83 2.29 16.44
C ALA A 32 30.71 2.98 15.65
N VAL A 33 30.14 4.07 16.17
CA VAL A 33 29.12 4.87 15.47
C VAL A 33 29.67 5.48 14.19
N LEU A 34 30.90 6.01 14.21
CA LEU A 34 31.55 6.54 13.01
C LEU A 34 31.78 5.44 11.97
N LEU A 35 32.30 4.27 12.36
CA LEU A 35 32.50 3.14 11.46
C LEU A 35 31.18 2.65 10.85
N VAL A 36 30.14 2.48 11.68
CA VAL A 36 28.81 2.08 11.21
C VAL A 36 28.25 3.12 10.25
N ARG A 37 28.36 4.41 10.56
CA ARG A 37 27.84 5.49 9.71
C ARG A 37 28.62 5.65 8.41
N SER A 38 29.94 5.47 8.44
CA SER A 38 30.78 5.60 7.26
C SER A 38 30.62 4.43 6.29
N PHE A 39 30.51 3.21 6.81
CA PHE A 39 30.63 2.00 5.99
C PHE A 39 29.37 1.14 5.93
N ALA A 40 28.51 1.18 6.93
CA ALA A 40 27.38 0.25 7.04
C ALA A 40 26.04 0.91 6.68
N VAL A 41 25.73 2.03 7.33
CA VAL A 41 24.40 2.66 7.29
C VAL A 41 24.48 4.14 6.98
N GLU A 42 23.68 4.60 6.02
CA GLU A 42 23.55 6.01 5.68
C GLU A 42 22.10 6.48 5.82
N GLY A 43 21.93 7.73 6.26
CA GLY A 43 20.63 8.35 6.49
C GLY A 43 20.23 9.28 5.35
N TYR A 44 19.00 9.15 4.84
CA TYR A 44 18.46 10.02 3.79
C TYR A 44 17.08 10.57 4.18
N ILE A 45 16.76 11.78 3.74
CA ILE A 45 15.42 12.38 3.87
C ILE A 45 14.79 12.38 2.48
N ILE A 46 13.55 11.91 2.39
CA ILE A 46 12.79 11.96 1.13
C ILE A 46 12.25 13.37 0.93
N SER A 47 12.62 14.01 -0.18
CA SER A 47 12.15 15.35 -0.51
C SER A 47 10.97 15.37 -1.48
N THR A 48 10.64 14.27 -2.16
CA THR A 48 9.62 14.23 -3.22
C THR A 48 8.52 13.20 -2.94
N GLY A 49 7.37 13.39 -3.57
CA GLY A 49 6.23 12.48 -3.49
C GLY A 49 6.30 11.22 -4.36
N SER A 50 7.42 10.98 -5.04
CA SER A 50 7.46 10.01 -6.16
C SER A 50 7.32 8.53 -5.75
N MET A 51 7.50 8.23 -4.47
CA MET A 51 7.30 6.90 -3.89
C MET A 51 6.07 6.83 -2.98
N ALA A 52 5.23 7.86 -2.97
CA ALA A 52 4.01 7.87 -2.16
C ALA A 52 2.97 6.85 -2.69
N PRO A 53 2.14 6.26 -1.83
CA PRO A 53 2.09 6.45 -0.38
C PRO A 53 3.11 5.58 0.38
N TYR A 54 3.87 4.71 -0.29
CA TYR A 54 4.79 3.76 0.37
C TYR A 54 5.90 4.49 1.14
N LEU A 55 6.48 5.52 0.53
CA LEU A 55 7.46 6.41 1.13
C LEU A 55 7.07 7.87 0.86
N LEU A 56 6.98 8.67 1.91
CA LEU A 56 6.43 10.02 1.85
C LEU A 56 7.54 11.07 1.77
N GLY A 57 7.47 11.98 0.80
CA GLY A 57 8.20 13.24 0.84
C GLY A 57 7.55 14.25 1.77
N TYR A 58 7.82 15.55 1.60
CA TYR A 58 7.13 16.61 2.35
C TYR A 58 5.61 16.51 2.21
N HIS A 59 4.89 16.51 3.34
CA HIS A 59 3.46 16.25 3.31
C HIS A 59 2.72 16.82 4.52
N LYS A 60 1.41 17.01 4.38
CA LYS A 60 0.45 17.16 5.46
C LYS A 60 -0.16 15.79 5.79
N GLN A 61 -0.10 15.38 7.05
CA GLN A 61 -0.73 14.15 7.52
C GLN A 61 -2.18 14.44 7.91
N VAL A 62 -3.12 13.94 7.13
CA VAL A 62 -4.56 14.22 7.28
C VAL A 62 -5.25 13.02 7.90
N VAL A 63 -6.19 13.29 8.79
CA VAL A 63 -7.17 12.31 9.26
C VAL A 63 -8.52 12.79 8.79
N CYS A 64 -9.22 11.99 7.99
CA CYS A 64 -10.54 12.36 7.51
C CYS A 64 -11.46 12.70 8.69
N PRO A 65 -12.12 13.88 8.72
CA PRO A 65 -13.00 14.24 9.82
C PRO A 65 -14.20 13.28 9.91
N GLU A 66 -14.58 12.70 8.77
CA GLU A 66 -15.72 11.80 8.69
C GLU A 66 -15.39 10.37 9.09
N CYS A 67 -14.62 9.67 8.25
CA CYS A 67 -14.40 8.23 8.40
C CYS A 67 -13.14 7.92 9.22
N ARG A 68 -12.41 8.95 9.68
CA ARG A 68 -11.16 8.84 10.43
C ARG A 68 -10.02 8.13 9.69
N PHE A 69 -10.15 7.90 8.38
CA PHE A 69 -9.09 7.31 7.56
C PHE A 69 -7.86 8.24 7.53
N PRO A 70 -6.66 7.76 7.90
CA PRO A 70 -5.43 8.53 7.79
C PRO A 70 -4.87 8.47 6.36
N PHE A 71 -4.47 9.62 5.82
CA PHE A 71 -3.81 9.72 4.52
C PHE A 71 -2.87 10.92 4.47
N ALA A 72 -1.98 10.96 3.48
CA ALA A 72 -1.02 12.05 3.31
C ALA A 72 -1.34 12.86 2.05
N ILE A 73 -1.13 14.18 2.13
CA ILE A 73 -1.17 15.13 1.01
C ILE A 73 0.23 15.70 0.83
N GLY A 74 0.83 15.55 -0.35
CA GLY A 74 2.12 16.13 -0.68
C GLY A 74 2.07 17.65 -0.67
N VAL A 75 3.16 18.28 -0.23
CA VAL A 75 3.33 19.73 -0.29
C VAL A 75 4.68 20.08 -0.92
N PRO A 76 4.81 21.26 -1.55
CA PRO A 76 6.09 21.72 -2.08
C PRO A 76 7.18 21.80 -1.01
N VAL A 77 8.43 21.77 -1.48
CA VAL A 77 9.61 21.93 -0.61
C VAL A 77 9.65 23.35 -0.03
N GLU A 78 9.34 24.36 -0.86
CA GLU A 78 9.36 25.77 -0.48
C GLU A 78 8.11 26.18 0.33
N ASP A 79 8.34 26.83 1.47
CA ASP A 79 7.29 27.39 2.32
C ASP A 79 6.67 28.63 1.63
N GLY A 80 5.33 28.71 1.57
CA GLY A 80 4.62 29.89 1.05
C GLY A 80 3.62 29.62 -0.08
N HIS A 81 3.62 28.42 -0.65
CA HIS A 81 2.55 28.02 -1.57
C HIS A 81 1.23 27.76 -0.82
N ASP A 82 0.12 28.20 -1.41
CA ASP A 82 -1.20 27.90 -0.87
C ASP A 82 -1.45 26.39 -0.91
N THR A 83 -1.50 25.79 0.27
CA THR A 83 -1.76 24.36 0.49
C THR A 83 -3.09 24.16 1.21
N SER A 84 -4.02 25.12 1.06
CA SER A 84 -5.37 25.11 1.63
C SER A 84 -6.44 24.52 0.71
N GLY A 85 -6.05 24.09 -0.50
CA GLY A 85 -6.95 23.53 -1.51
C GLY A 85 -7.82 22.37 -0.97
N PRO A 86 -9.08 22.25 -1.45
CA PRO A 86 -10.01 21.24 -0.97
C PRO A 86 -9.53 19.85 -1.38
N VAL A 87 -9.24 18.99 -0.41
CA VAL A 87 -8.86 17.59 -0.69
C VAL A 87 -10.00 16.63 -0.42
N ALA A 88 -10.02 15.55 -1.21
CA ALA A 88 -10.95 14.44 -1.05
C ALA A 88 -10.34 13.34 -0.17
N CYS A 89 -11.15 12.72 0.70
CA CYS A 89 -10.76 11.50 1.36
C CYS A 89 -10.73 10.35 0.35
N PRO A 90 -9.60 9.62 0.19
CA PRO A 90 -9.54 8.49 -0.75
C PRO A 90 -10.50 7.35 -0.37
N ASN A 91 -10.77 7.21 0.94
CA ASN A 91 -11.52 6.10 1.50
C ASN A 91 -13.04 6.30 1.43
N CYS A 92 -13.58 7.38 2.03
CA CYS A 92 -15.02 7.64 2.05
C CYS A 92 -15.49 8.70 1.04
N GLY A 93 -14.60 9.32 0.27
CA GLY A 93 -14.98 10.33 -0.72
C GLY A 93 -15.40 11.70 -0.15
N GLN A 94 -15.31 11.93 1.17
CA GLN A 94 -15.58 13.24 1.77
C GLN A 94 -14.74 14.32 1.09
N GLN A 95 -15.42 15.33 0.53
CA GLN A 95 -14.80 16.43 -0.18
C GLN A 95 -14.49 17.62 0.75
N LYS A 96 -13.70 18.58 0.25
CA LYS A 96 -13.46 19.88 0.89
C LYS A 96 -12.90 19.78 2.31
N ILE A 97 -11.97 18.85 2.54
CA ILE A 97 -11.27 18.76 3.83
C ILE A 97 -10.32 19.94 3.95
N ASP A 98 -10.48 20.75 5.01
CA ASP A 98 -9.64 21.92 5.29
C ASP A 98 -8.24 21.51 5.76
N LEU A 99 -7.23 21.97 5.01
CA LEU A 99 -5.82 21.74 5.29
C LEU A 99 -5.13 22.91 5.99
N GLY A 100 -5.80 24.04 6.19
CA GLY A 100 -5.20 25.26 6.75
C GLY A 100 -4.61 25.08 8.14
N ARG A 101 -5.17 24.14 8.92
CA ARG A 101 -4.69 23.81 10.28
C ARG A 101 -3.85 22.52 10.35
N VAL A 102 -3.70 21.81 9.23
CA VAL A 102 -2.92 20.58 9.18
C VAL A 102 -1.46 20.95 8.96
N PRO A 103 -0.55 20.62 9.89
CA PRO A 103 0.81 21.11 9.81
C PRO A 103 1.63 20.30 8.81
N ARG A 104 2.67 20.96 8.26
CA ARG A 104 3.64 20.34 7.35
C ARG A 104 4.58 19.39 8.11
N ASN A 105 4.81 18.22 7.53
CA ASN A 105 5.81 17.26 7.96
C ASN A 105 6.94 17.20 6.94
N GLU A 106 8.15 17.00 7.47
CA GLU A 106 9.30 16.52 6.70
C GLU A 106 8.98 15.16 6.05
N GLY A 107 9.74 14.80 5.02
CA GLY A 107 9.64 13.47 4.46
C GLY A 107 10.18 12.38 5.38
N ASP A 108 9.91 11.14 4.99
CA ASP A 108 10.40 9.95 5.67
C ASP A 108 11.93 9.96 5.74
N GLN A 109 12.45 9.60 6.92
CA GLN A 109 13.89 9.48 7.17
C GLN A 109 14.29 8.01 7.05
N LEU A 110 15.06 7.69 6.01
CA LEU A 110 15.48 6.33 5.65
C LEU A 110 16.84 6.02 6.25
N LEU A 111 16.99 4.82 6.80
CA LEU A 111 18.29 4.17 6.96
C LEU A 111 18.53 3.21 5.80
N VAL A 112 19.72 3.29 5.21
CA VAL A 112 20.11 2.55 4.01
C VAL A 112 21.32 1.67 4.31
N GLN A 113 21.22 0.38 4.00
CA GLN A 113 22.32 -0.58 4.08
C GLN A 113 23.18 -0.49 2.82
N LYS A 114 24.42 0.00 2.96
CA LYS A 114 25.34 0.26 1.82
C LYS A 114 25.92 -1.02 1.20
N PHE A 115 26.13 -2.04 2.02
CA PHE A 115 26.75 -3.30 1.61
C PHE A 115 25.79 -4.31 1.00
N ALA A 116 24.47 -4.06 1.04
CA ALA A 116 23.46 -5.01 0.60
C ALA A 116 23.70 -5.48 -0.84
N TYR A 117 24.10 -4.58 -1.73
CA TYR A 117 24.32 -4.88 -3.15
C TYR A 117 25.76 -5.21 -3.53
N LEU A 118 26.68 -5.18 -2.56
CA LEU A 118 28.02 -5.78 -2.70
C LEU A 118 27.96 -7.30 -2.54
N LEU A 119 26.96 -7.81 -1.81
CA LEU A 119 26.82 -9.23 -1.47
C LEU A 119 25.84 -9.97 -2.38
N ARG A 120 24.90 -9.26 -3.00
CA ARG A 120 23.91 -9.82 -3.93
C ARG A 120 23.44 -8.78 -4.92
N ARG A 121 22.87 -9.22 -6.04
CA ARG A 121 22.19 -8.29 -6.96
C ARG A 121 20.85 -7.80 -6.40
N PRO A 122 20.40 -6.59 -6.78
CA PRO A 122 19.03 -6.14 -6.57
C PRO A 122 18.04 -7.12 -7.17
N LYS A 123 16.90 -7.30 -6.50
CA LYS A 123 15.77 -8.06 -7.06
C LYS A 123 14.75 -7.08 -7.63
N ARG A 124 13.99 -7.55 -8.62
CA ARG A 124 12.82 -6.83 -9.13
C ARG A 124 11.88 -6.51 -7.96
N TRP A 125 11.19 -5.38 -8.07
CA TRP A 125 10.27 -4.83 -7.08
C TRP A 125 10.90 -4.37 -5.76
N GLU A 126 12.22 -4.50 -5.56
CA GLU A 126 12.86 -3.91 -4.38
C GLU A 126 12.93 -2.40 -4.48
N VAL A 127 12.78 -1.72 -3.34
CA VAL A 127 13.10 -0.31 -3.24
C VAL A 127 14.61 -0.14 -3.04
N LEU A 128 15.21 0.79 -3.77
CA LEU A 128 16.66 0.98 -3.81
C LEU A 128 17.00 2.47 -3.82
N VAL A 129 18.08 2.83 -3.12
CA VAL A 129 18.67 4.17 -3.17
C VAL A 129 19.88 4.15 -4.10
N PHE A 130 19.95 5.09 -5.03
CA PHE A 130 21.01 5.22 -6.05
C PHE A 130 21.28 6.68 -6.38
N GLN A 131 22.41 6.97 -7.01
CA GLN A 131 22.76 8.30 -7.48
C GLN A 131 21.93 8.68 -8.72
N ASN A 132 21.40 9.89 -8.76
CA ASN A 132 20.66 10.41 -9.92
C ASN A 132 21.60 10.46 -11.15
N PRO A 133 21.25 9.79 -12.28
CA PRO A 133 22.04 9.79 -13.51
C PRO A 133 22.40 11.19 -14.04
N SER A 134 21.48 12.14 -13.93
CA SER A 134 21.69 13.51 -14.43
C SER A 134 22.44 14.41 -13.43
N GLN A 135 22.40 14.08 -12.14
CA GLN A 135 23.05 14.85 -11.07
C GLN A 135 23.55 13.91 -9.97
N PRO A 136 24.75 13.30 -10.11
CA PRO A 136 25.22 12.23 -9.21
C PRO A 136 25.41 12.62 -7.74
N THR A 137 25.38 13.92 -7.43
CA THR A 137 25.40 14.44 -6.05
C THR A 137 24.05 14.27 -5.33
N GLN A 138 22.98 13.94 -6.05
CA GLN A 138 21.65 13.74 -5.52
C GLN A 138 21.32 12.24 -5.48
N ALA A 139 20.85 11.75 -4.33
CA ALA A 139 20.35 10.39 -4.20
C ALA A 139 18.85 10.32 -4.50
N TYR A 140 18.43 9.33 -5.28
CA TYR A 140 17.04 8.98 -5.55
C TYR A 140 16.68 7.64 -4.91
N VAL A 141 15.41 7.51 -4.56
CA VAL A 141 14.81 6.26 -4.10
C VAL A 141 13.69 5.88 -5.06
N LYS A 142 13.77 4.69 -5.65
CA LYS A 142 12.79 4.16 -6.60
C LYS A 142 12.65 2.65 -6.43
N ARG A 143 11.67 2.07 -7.12
CA ARG A 143 11.51 0.62 -7.23
C ARG A 143 12.28 0.09 -8.44
N VAL A 144 13.04 -0.99 -8.25
CA VAL A 144 13.74 -1.72 -9.32
C VAL A 144 12.68 -2.41 -10.19
N ILE A 145 12.59 -2.05 -11.45
CA ILE A 145 11.62 -2.63 -12.40
C ILE A 145 12.31 -3.49 -13.45
N GLY A 146 13.38 -3.00 -14.07
CA GLY A 146 14.17 -3.75 -15.06
C GLY A 146 15.51 -4.18 -14.49
N LEU A 147 15.89 -5.42 -14.73
CA LEU A 147 17.19 -5.98 -14.36
C LEU A 147 18.15 -6.03 -15.56
N PRO A 148 19.46 -6.17 -15.33
CA PRO A 148 20.43 -6.06 -16.41
C PRO A 148 20.21 -7.08 -17.55
N GLY A 149 20.29 -6.61 -18.79
CA GLY A 149 20.09 -7.38 -20.01
C GLY A 149 18.64 -7.56 -20.44
N GLU A 150 17.66 -7.08 -19.67
CA GLU A 150 16.23 -7.22 -19.97
C GLU A 150 15.72 -6.16 -20.94
N GLU A 151 14.59 -6.46 -21.56
CA GLU A 151 13.79 -5.50 -22.32
C GLU A 151 12.53 -5.14 -21.53
N ILE A 152 12.25 -3.85 -21.33
CA ILE A 152 11.18 -3.37 -20.46
C ILE A 152 10.16 -2.59 -21.27
N GLN A 153 8.88 -2.87 -21.04
CA GLN A 153 7.79 -2.06 -21.54
C GLN A 153 6.68 -1.92 -20.51
N VAL A 154 6.09 -0.75 -20.40
CA VAL A 154 4.86 -0.51 -19.63
C VAL A 154 3.70 -0.46 -20.61
N ARG A 155 2.70 -1.33 -20.40
CA ARG A 155 1.50 -1.40 -21.25
C ARG A 155 0.26 -1.41 -20.36
N ALA A 156 -0.63 -0.44 -20.58
CA ALA A 156 -1.92 -0.35 -19.86
C ALA A 156 -1.80 -0.38 -18.31
N GLY A 157 -0.71 0.16 -17.76
CA GLY A 157 -0.47 0.15 -16.31
C GLY A 157 0.45 -0.95 -15.82
N ASP A 158 0.59 -2.02 -16.60
CA ASP A 158 1.38 -3.20 -16.24
C ASP A 158 2.80 -3.17 -16.78
N VAL A 159 3.70 -3.88 -16.11
CA VAL A 159 5.11 -4.05 -16.52
C VAL A 159 5.27 -5.33 -17.32
N TRP A 160 5.94 -5.21 -18.46
CA TRP A 160 6.33 -6.29 -19.36
C TRP A 160 7.84 -6.37 -19.47
N ILE A 161 8.36 -7.60 -19.42
CA ILE A 161 9.77 -7.92 -19.40
C ILE A 161 10.03 -8.99 -20.46
N ASN A 162 10.91 -8.69 -21.42
CA ASN A 162 11.22 -9.57 -22.55
C ASN A 162 9.95 -10.07 -23.28
N GLY A 163 8.93 -9.22 -23.39
CA GLY A 163 7.66 -9.56 -24.02
C GLY A 163 6.65 -10.32 -23.15
N GLU A 164 6.96 -10.61 -21.88
CA GLU A 164 6.07 -11.29 -20.94
C GLU A 164 5.64 -10.39 -19.78
N LEU A 165 4.44 -10.60 -19.25
CA LEU A 165 3.93 -9.82 -18.12
C LEU A 165 4.68 -10.16 -16.82
N ALA A 166 5.19 -9.14 -16.13
CA ALA A 166 5.91 -9.29 -14.88
C ALA A 166 4.94 -9.40 -13.69
N ARG A 167 4.57 -10.64 -13.35
CA ARG A 167 3.59 -10.92 -12.29
C ARG A 167 4.24 -10.96 -10.91
N LYS A 168 3.67 -10.20 -9.96
CA LYS A 168 4.13 -10.17 -8.56
C LYS A 168 3.65 -11.39 -7.78
N ASP A 169 4.51 -11.94 -6.92
CA ASP A 169 4.09 -12.89 -5.89
C ASP A 169 3.28 -12.20 -4.77
N LEU A 170 2.73 -12.98 -3.83
CA LEU A 170 1.90 -12.42 -2.75
C LEU A 170 2.65 -11.40 -1.87
N ALA A 171 3.94 -11.61 -1.61
CA ALA A 171 4.73 -10.69 -0.80
C ALA A 171 4.99 -9.37 -1.55
N GLU A 172 5.28 -9.47 -2.84
CA GLU A 172 5.46 -8.34 -3.75
C GLU A 172 4.15 -7.55 -3.91
N GLN A 173 3.01 -8.21 -4.16
CA GLN A 173 1.69 -7.57 -4.24
C GLN A 173 1.35 -6.82 -2.94
N ARG A 174 1.64 -7.42 -1.77
CA ARG A 174 1.45 -6.76 -0.47
C ARG A 174 2.37 -5.54 -0.28
N SER A 175 3.49 -5.47 -0.97
CA SER A 175 4.44 -4.36 -0.89
C SER A 175 4.06 -3.18 -1.79
N THR A 176 3.25 -3.40 -2.83
CA THR A 176 2.82 -2.38 -3.79
C THR A 176 1.35 -1.97 -3.64
N ARG A 177 0.53 -2.78 -2.95
CA ARG A 177 -0.90 -2.51 -2.77
C ARG A 177 -1.18 -1.17 -2.09
N MET A 178 -2.18 -0.46 -2.60
CA MET A 178 -2.69 0.78 -2.04
C MET A 178 -4.15 0.62 -1.62
N ALA A 179 -4.47 1.02 -0.39
CA ALA A 179 -5.84 0.92 0.11
C ALA A 179 -6.76 1.90 -0.64
N VAL A 180 -7.84 1.35 -1.20
CA VAL A 180 -8.91 2.12 -1.84
C VAL A 180 -10.04 2.39 -0.86
N CYS A 181 -10.49 1.35 -0.15
CA CYS A 181 -11.58 1.47 0.82
C CYS A 181 -11.42 0.43 1.92
N SER A 182 -11.29 0.89 3.16
CA SER A 182 -11.23 0.08 4.36
C SER A 182 -12.51 0.23 5.18
N TYR A 183 -13.14 -0.89 5.51
CA TYR A 183 -14.33 -0.96 6.36
C TYR A 183 -14.07 -0.56 7.83
N GLN A 184 -12.81 -0.59 8.27
CA GLN A 184 -12.46 -0.06 9.60
C GLN A 184 -12.68 1.47 9.69
N HIS A 185 -12.66 2.16 8.55
CA HIS A 185 -12.82 3.60 8.45
C HIS A 185 -14.10 3.91 7.69
N GLN A 186 -15.26 3.74 8.31
CA GLN A 186 -16.55 4.09 7.68
C GLN A 186 -17.08 5.41 8.25
N PRO A 187 -17.88 6.15 7.46
CA PRO A 187 -18.65 7.28 7.98
C PRO A 187 -19.55 6.87 9.16
N GLN A 188 -19.97 7.83 9.97
CA GLN A 188 -20.85 7.54 11.11
C GLN A 188 -22.30 7.21 10.67
N GLY A 189 -22.71 7.57 9.46
CA GLY A 189 -24.00 7.21 8.86
C GLY A 189 -23.97 5.85 8.15
N ASN A 190 -24.91 4.97 8.49
CA ASN A 190 -25.00 3.60 7.93
C ASN A 190 -25.14 3.56 6.39
N ASP A 191 -25.86 4.52 5.81
CA ASP A 191 -26.13 4.56 4.37
C ASP A 191 -24.97 5.13 3.55
N GLU A 192 -23.94 5.68 4.19
CA GLU A 192 -22.86 6.44 3.53
C GLU A 192 -21.61 5.60 3.22
N SER A 193 -21.67 4.31 3.54
CA SER A 193 -20.62 3.34 3.27
C SER A 193 -20.53 3.00 1.78
N ARG A 194 -19.30 2.87 1.27
CA ARG A 194 -19.03 2.36 -0.10
C ARG A 194 -19.28 0.85 -0.24
N TRP A 195 -19.53 0.17 0.88
CA TRP A 195 -19.99 -1.21 0.93
C TRP A 195 -21.50 -1.22 1.15
N ARG A 196 -22.23 -1.66 0.12
CA ARG A 196 -23.67 -1.91 0.13
C ARG A 196 -23.91 -3.33 0.67
N LEU A 197 -24.80 -3.45 1.64
CA LEU A 197 -25.10 -4.71 2.31
C LEU A 197 -26.45 -5.22 1.83
N ASP A 198 -26.52 -6.50 1.46
CA ASP A 198 -27.76 -7.24 1.38
C ASP A 198 -28.44 -7.34 2.77
N HIS A 199 -29.75 -7.57 2.79
CA HIS A 199 -30.59 -7.66 3.98
C HIS A 199 -30.12 -8.72 5.01
N ARG A 200 -29.34 -9.73 4.60
CA ARG A 200 -28.76 -10.72 5.53
C ARG A 200 -27.53 -10.22 6.28
N TRP A 201 -26.97 -9.06 5.94
CA TRP A 201 -25.79 -8.50 6.58
C TRP A 201 -26.14 -7.30 7.45
N VAL A 202 -25.60 -7.30 8.67
CA VAL A 202 -25.72 -6.20 9.62
C VAL A 202 -24.34 -5.67 10.02
N ARG A 203 -24.30 -4.37 10.34
CA ARG A 203 -23.10 -3.69 10.80
C ARG A 203 -23.00 -3.80 12.32
N ARG A 204 -21.86 -4.25 12.83
CA ARG A 204 -21.52 -4.32 14.26
C ARG A 204 -20.18 -3.65 14.50
N GLY A 205 -20.21 -2.32 14.61
CA GLY A 205 -18.99 -1.51 14.69
C GLY A 205 -18.14 -1.68 13.43
N HIS A 206 -16.90 -2.17 13.60
CA HIS A 206 -15.96 -2.45 12.51
C HIS A 206 -16.08 -3.87 11.91
N THR A 207 -17.13 -4.60 12.30
CA THR A 207 -17.40 -5.96 11.82
C THR A 207 -18.73 -5.98 11.06
N LEU A 208 -18.80 -6.83 10.04
CA LEU A 208 -20.02 -7.19 9.33
C LEU A 208 -20.43 -8.59 9.77
N GLU A 209 -21.68 -8.76 10.15
CA GLU A 209 -22.21 -10.05 10.64
C GLU A 209 -23.46 -10.44 9.88
N THR A 210 -23.62 -11.75 9.66
CA THR A 210 -24.82 -12.31 9.08
C THR A 210 -25.95 -12.41 10.11
N VAL A 211 -27.20 -12.12 9.74
CA VAL A 211 -28.36 -12.26 10.63
C VAL A 211 -28.78 -13.73 10.73
N SER A 212 -29.03 -14.20 11.95
CA SER A 212 -29.40 -15.59 12.26
C SER A 212 -30.89 -15.93 12.05
N SER A 213 -31.79 -14.96 11.95
CA SER A 213 -33.23 -15.23 12.04
C SER A 213 -33.90 -15.40 10.67
N ARG A 214 -34.55 -16.55 10.46
CA ARG A 214 -35.66 -16.70 9.50
C ARG A 214 -36.82 -15.85 10.00
N THR A 215 -36.97 -14.63 9.50
CA THR A 215 -38.13 -13.79 9.81
C THR A 215 -39.03 -13.70 8.59
N SER A 216 -40.15 -14.44 8.68
CA SER A 216 -41.33 -14.48 7.80
C SER A 216 -41.33 -15.50 6.66
N GLU A 217 -42.49 -16.16 6.52
CA GLU A 217 -42.80 -17.26 5.58
C GLU A 217 -43.00 -16.80 4.13
N SER A 218 -42.47 -15.63 3.73
CA SER A 218 -42.63 -15.09 2.37
C SER A 218 -41.34 -15.03 1.53
N ASP A 219 -40.22 -15.55 2.02
CA ASP A 219 -38.97 -15.63 1.25
C ASP A 219 -38.97 -16.83 0.31
N THR A 220 -39.61 -16.68 -0.85
CA THR A 220 -39.70 -17.70 -1.90
C THR A 220 -38.55 -17.64 -2.92
N ASP A 221 -37.54 -16.78 -2.69
CA ASP A 221 -36.37 -16.61 -3.57
C ASP A 221 -35.01 -16.68 -2.80
N GLU A 222 -34.99 -17.33 -1.64
CA GLU A 222 -33.86 -17.36 -0.68
C GLU A 222 -32.71 -18.36 -1.02
N SER A 223 -32.56 -18.79 -2.28
CA SER A 223 -31.56 -19.82 -2.66
C SER A 223 -30.19 -19.27 -3.09
N GLY A 224 -30.07 -17.95 -3.21
CA GLY A 224 -28.92 -17.22 -3.72
C GLY A 224 -27.87 -16.86 -2.67
N LEU A 225 -26.72 -16.36 -3.14
CA LEU A 225 -25.71 -15.72 -2.29
C LEU A 225 -26.17 -14.32 -1.89
N HIS A 226 -26.07 -14.01 -0.60
CA HIS A 226 -26.36 -12.70 -0.04
C HIS A 226 -25.09 -11.84 0.00
N TRP A 227 -25.04 -10.83 -0.86
CA TRP A 227 -23.83 -10.10 -1.17
C TRP A 227 -23.61 -8.84 -0.33
N VAL A 228 -22.34 -8.56 -0.06
CA VAL A 228 -21.81 -7.25 0.29
C VAL A 228 -20.98 -6.77 -0.89
N THR A 229 -21.34 -5.62 -1.43
CA THR A 229 -20.83 -5.13 -2.72
C THR A 229 -20.19 -3.77 -2.58
N TYR A 230 -19.03 -3.58 -3.21
CA TYR A 230 -18.41 -2.26 -3.38
C TYR A 230 -19.09 -1.44 -4.48
N SER A 231 -19.40 -0.16 -4.22
CA SER A 231 -20.13 0.71 -5.16
C SER A 231 -19.36 1.89 -5.73
N GLY A 232 -18.05 2.06 -5.44
CA GLY A 232 -17.22 3.13 -5.99
C GLY A 232 -17.53 4.54 -5.48
N ASP A 233 -18.75 5.00 -5.73
CA ASP A 233 -19.28 6.26 -5.24
C ASP A 233 -19.69 6.13 -3.77
N ALA A 234 -19.24 7.11 -2.97
CA ALA A 234 -19.87 7.37 -1.68
C ALA A 234 -21.13 8.22 -1.95
N PRO A 235 -22.24 8.00 -1.23
CA PRO A 235 -23.42 8.83 -1.39
C PRO A 235 -23.08 10.31 -1.20
N LYS A 236 -23.50 11.15 -2.17
CA LYS A 236 -23.26 12.59 -2.08
C LYS A 236 -24.03 13.18 -0.90
N ARG A 237 -23.33 13.95 -0.06
CA ARG A 237 -23.84 14.53 1.20
C ARG A 237 -24.45 15.92 1.10
N ASP A 238 -24.33 16.59 -0.04
CA ASP A 238 -24.69 18.01 -0.19
C ASP A 238 -26.00 18.27 -0.93
N GLY A 239 -26.80 17.24 -1.22
CA GLY A 239 -28.05 17.39 -1.98
C GLY A 239 -27.86 17.83 -3.43
N SER A 240 -26.61 18.00 -3.91
CA SER A 240 -26.36 18.19 -5.33
C SER A 240 -26.66 16.88 -6.05
N GLN A 241 -27.54 16.95 -7.06
CA GLN A 241 -27.78 15.80 -7.93
C GLN A 241 -26.43 15.27 -8.43
N SER A 242 -26.30 13.95 -8.51
CA SER A 242 -25.26 13.32 -9.32
C SER A 242 -25.26 14.02 -10.69
N VAL A 243 -24.08 14.30 -11.25
CA VAL A 243 -24.04 14.63 -12.67
C VAL A 243 -24.71 13.43 -13.36
N PRO A 244 -25.81 13.62 -14.10
CA PRO A 244 -26.48 12.49 -14.74
C PRO A 244 -25.49 11.82 -15.70
N GLY A 245 -25.13 10.56 -15.46
CA GLY A 245 -24.42 9.73 -16.44
C GLY A 245 -22.98 9.28 -16.16
N SER A 246 -22.47 9.26 -14.91
CA SER A 246 -21.25 8.48 -14.61
C SER A 246 -21.22 7.99 -13.15
N PRO A 247 -21.72 6.78 -12.85
CA PRO A 247 -21.38 6.11 -11.60
C PRO A 247 -19.94 5.62 -11.72
N HIS A 248 -18.99 6.24 -11.01
CA HIS A 248 -17.61 5.77 -11.01
C HIS A 248 -17.51 4.54 -10.08
N LEU A 249 -18.08 3.41 -10.51
CA LEU A 249 -18.04 2.13 -9.77
C LEU A 249 -16.60 1.66 -9.51
N TRP A 250 -15.64 2.09 -10.32
CA TRP A 250 -14.29 1.56 -10.34
C TRP A 250 -13.27 2.51 -9.69
N PRO A 251 -12.29 1.97 -8.94
CA PRO A 251 -11.15 2.74 -8.48
C PRO A 251 -10.33 3.31 -9.64
N THR A 252 -9.71 4.46 -9.42
CA THR A 252 -8.82 5.12 -10.37
C THR A 252 -7.37 5.09 -9.89
N ASP A 253 -6.44 5.50 -10.75
CA ASP A 253 -5.03 5.66 -10.45
C ASP A 253 -4.72 6.92 -9.61
N GLU A 254 -5.73 7.57 -9.03
CA GLU A 254 -5.53 8.77 -8.22
C GLU A 254 -4.84 8.47 -6.89
N TYR A 255 -3.93 9.37 -6.52
CA TYR A 255 -3.22 9.36 -5.26
C TYR A 255 -3.72 10.52 -4.43
N ALA A 256 -4.19 10.24 -3.20
CA ALA A 256 -4.50 11.31 -2.26
C ALA A 256 -3.30 12.25 -2.05
N TYR A 257 -2.07 11.70 -2.12
CA TYR A 257 -0.84 12.49 -2.04
C TYR A 257 -0.77 13.63 -3.06
N ASN A 258 -1.40 13.49 -4.22
CA ASN A 258 -1.43 14.50 -5.28
C ASN A 258 -2.67 15.39 -5.20
N GLY A 259 -3.44 15.36 -4.10
CA GLY A 259 -4.76 15.99 -3.99
C GLY A 259 -4.78 17.53 -4.11
N LEU A 260 -3.62 18.19 -4.11
CA LEU A 260 -3.50 19.64 -4.37
C LEU A 260 -3.29 19.98 -5.86
N THR A 261 -3.09 18.97 -6.70
CA THR A 261 -2.89 19.10 -8.14
C THR A 261 -3.97 18.35 -8.88
N GLU A 262 -4.65 19.01 -9.81
CA GLU A 262 -5.59 18.30 -10.69
C GLU A 262 -4.81 17.36 -11.63
N PRO A 263 -5.19 16.08 -11.72
CA PRO A 263 -4.52 15.16 -12.62
C PRO A 263 -4.84 15.55 -14.07
N SER A 264 -3.83 15.47 -14.94
CA SER A 264 -4.02 15.68 -16.39
C SER A 264 -4.91 14.59 -17.01
N GLN A 265 -4.91 13.39 -16.43
CA GLN A 265 -5.70 12.26 -16.87
C GLN A 265 -5.96 11.29 -15.71
N ARG A 266 -7.11 10.59 -15.75
CA ARG A 266 -7.47 9.53 -14.81
C ARG A 266 -7.62 8.21 -15.55
N TYR A 267 -7.03 7.16 -15.01
CA TYR A 267 -7.12 5.80 -15.52
C TYR A 267 -7.92 4.93 -14.56
N ARG A 268 -8.79 4.08 -15.12
CA ARG A 268 -9.47 3.03 -14.35
C ARG A 268 -8.44 1.97 -13.97
N VAL A 269 -8.40 1.60 -12.69
CA VAL A 269 -7.53 0.51 -12.21
C VAL A 269 -8.35 -0.76 -12.05
N ARG A 270 -7.96 -1.80 -12.80
CA ARG A 270 -8.61 -3.11 -12.84
C ARG A 270 -7.90 -4.14 -11.94
N ASP A 271 -6.64 -3.86 -11.59
CA ASP A 271 -5.81 -4.64 -10.68
C ASP A 271 -6.24 -4.39 -9.24
N LEU A 272 -7.21 -5.19 -8.79
CA LEU A 272 -7.80 -5.08 -7.47
C LEU A 272 -7.44 -6.29 -6.60
N MET A 273 -7.40 -6.05 -5.29
CA MET A 273 -7.25 -7.09 -4.28
C MET A 273 -8.29 -6.86 -3.18
N LEU A 274 -9.09 -7.89 -2.93
CA LEU A 274 -10.03 -7.93 -1.82
C LEU A 274 -9.38 -8.71 -0.66
N ALA A 275 -9.18 -8.04 0.47
CA ALA A 275 -8.65 -8.68 1.67
C ALA A 275 -9.60 -8.50 2.85
N MET A 276 -9.79 -9.55 3.64
CA MET A 276 -10.63 -9.49 4.85
C MET A 276 -10.27 -10.62 5.81
N ARG A 277 -10.62 -10.46 7.08
CA ARG A 277 -10.69 -11.56 8.04
C ARG A 277 -12.10 -12.10 8.09
N ILE A 278 -12.21 -13.42 8.04
CA ILE A 278 -13.47 -14.14 8.14
C ILE A 278 -13.46 -15.01 9.38
N GLU A 279 -14.58 -15.07 10.09
CA GLU A 279 -14.83 -16.09 11.10
C GLU A 279 -16.17 -16.74 10.80
N LEU A 280 -16.14 -18.05 10.60
CA LEU A 280 -17.35 -18.84 10.40
C LEU A 280 -17.79 -19.38 11.75
N HIS A 281 -19.03 -19.10 12.14
CA HIS A 281 -19.58 -19.47 13.44
C HIS A 281 -20.44 -20.75 13.34
N SER A 282 -21.30 -20.86 12.32
CA SER A 282 -22.13 -22.03 12.07
C SER A 282 -22.63 -22.10 10.63
N GLY A 283 -23.29 -23.22 10.28
CA GLY A 283 -23.81 -23.48 8.94
C GLY A 283 -22.94 -24.45 8.14
N ARG A 284 -23.42 -24.86 6.98
CA ARG A 284 -22.68 -25.75 6.04
C ARG A 284 -22.72 -25.27 4.60
N GLY A 285 -23.29 -24.08 4.36
CA GLY A 285 -23.42 -23.51 3.03
C GLY A 285 -22.12 -22.93 2.50
N GLU A 286 -22.23 -21.81 1.81
CA GLU A 286 -21.17 -21.25 0.98
C GLU A 286 -20.79 -19.83 1.38
N MET A 287 -19.49 -19.54 1.30
CA MET A 287 -18.97 -18.18 1.32
C MET A 287 -18.26 -17.93 -0.01
N ALA A 288 -18.52 -16.79 -0.63
CA ALA A 288 -17.97 -16.43 -1.93
C ALA A 288 -17.23 -15.10 -1.88
N TRP A 289 -16.14 -15.00 -2.64
CA TRP A 289 -15.41 -13.75 -2.92
C TRP A 289 -15.35 -13.57 -4.43
N SER A 290 -15.64 -12.37 -4.91
CA SER A 290 -15.66 -12.09 -6.34
C SER A 290 -14.94 -10.77 -6.64
N LEU A 291 -14.08 -10.82 -7.65
CA LEU A 291 -13.45 -9.67 -8.28
C LEU A 291 -13.76 -9.69 -9.78
N SER A 292 -13.95 -8.51 -10.35
CA SER A 292 -14.01 -8.33 -11.80
C SER A 292 -12.79 -7.55 -12.27
N ASP A 293 -12.36 -7.79 -13.51
CA ASP A 293 -11.42 -6.92 -14.23
C ASP A 293 -12.13 -6.01 -15.26
N GLY A 294 -13.47 -6.05 -15.29
CA GLY A 294 -14.33 -5.30 -16.22
C GLY A 294 -14.63 -6.03 -17.53
N VAL A 295 -13.96 -7.17 -17.79
CA VAL A 295 -14.23 -8.08 -18.91
C VAL A 295 -14.78 -9.40 -18.40
N GLN A 296 -14.12 -9.96 -17.39
CA GLN A 296 -14.49 -11.21 -16.74
C GLN A 296 -14.76 -11.00 -15.26
N THR A 297 -15.49 -11.94 -14.66
CA THR A 297 -15.72 -12.05 -13.22
C THR A 297 -15.10 -13.33 -12.71
N PHE A 298 -14.25 -13.21 -11.69
CA PHE A 298 -13.61 -14.33 -11.02
C PHE A 298 -14.22 -14.47 -9.64
N GLU A 299 -14.74 -15.66 -9.33
CA GLU A 299 -15.39 -15.93 -8.07
C GLU A 299 -14.84 -17.19 -7.41
N VAL A 300 -14.44 -17.07 -6.15
CA VAL A 300 -13.95 -18.18 -5.34
C VAL A 300 -15.00 -18.52 -4.31
N ARG A 301 -15.53 -19.74 -4.36
CA ARG A 301 -16.51 -20.24 -3.38
C ARG A 301 -15.89 -21.25 -2.45
N LEU A 302 -16.05 -21.03 -1.16
CA LEU A 302 -15.83 -22.02 -0.12
C LEU A 302 -17.15 -22.73 0.17
N VAL A 303 -17.22 -24.03 -0.08
CA VAL A 303 -18.28 -24.90 0.42
C VAL A 303 -17.89 -25.37 1.82
N ALA A 304 -18.46 -24.76 2.86
CA ALA A 304 -18.00 -24.92 4.24
C ALA A 304 -18.20 -26.36 4.77
N GLY A 305 -19.29 -27.02 4.36
CA GLY A 305 -19.56 -28.42 4.71
C GLY A 305 -18.53 -29.41 4.17
N GLU A 306 -17.99 -29.14 2.98
CA GLU A 306 -17.00 -29.98 2.30
C GLU A 306 -15.56 -29.53 2.57
N ARG A 307 -15.39 -28.29 3.07
CA ARG A 307 -14.10 -27.60 3.21
C ARG A 307 -13.35 -27.54 1.88
N GLU A 308 -14.10 -27.25 0.83
CA GLU A 308 -13.61 -27.23 -0.54
C GLU A 308 -13.74 -25.83 -1.12
N LEU A 309 -12.67 -25.35 -1.74
CA LEU A 309 -12.67 -24.14 -2.56
C LEU A 309 -12.90 -24.52 -4.01
N ARG A 310 -13.75 -23.76 -4.69
CA ARG A 310 -14.10 -23.90 -6.10
C ARG A 310 -13.95 -22.54 -6.79
N LEU A 311 -13.35 -22.54 -7.97
CA LEU A 311 -13.21 -21.36 -8.80
C LEU A 311 -14.34 -21.32 -9.84
N PHE A 312 -14.89 -20.13 -10.05
CA PHE A 312 -15.85 -19.82 -11.09
C PHE A 312 -15.33 -18.64 -11.92
N VAL A 313 -15.46 -18.74 -13.25
CA VAL A 313 -15.15 -17.67 -14.20
C VAL A 313 -16.42 -17.39 -14.99
N ASP A 314 -16.88 -16.14 -14.95
CA ASP A 314 -18.13 -15.71 -15.60
C ASP A 314 -19.37 -16.56 -15.23
N GLY A 315 -19.35 -17.11 -14.01
CA GLY A 315 -20.41 -17.96 -13.45
C GLY A 315 -20.25 -19.45 -13.75
N GLU A 316 -19.32 -19.85 -14.62
CA GLU A 316 -19.02 -21.24 -14.94
C GLU A 316 -17.96 -21.81 -13.99
N GLU A 317 -18.16 -23.03 -13.48
CA GLU A 317 -17.21 -23.66 -12.56
C GLU A 317 -15.99 -24.21 -13.30
N GLU A 318 -14.80 -23.79 -12.89
CA GLU A 318 -13.54 -24.34 -13.36
C GLU A 318 -13.26 -25.67 -12.63
N SER A 319 -13.83 -26.76 -13.16
CA SER A 319 -13.83 -28.09 -12.48
C SER A 319 -12.45 -28.65 -12.10
N GLU A 320 -11.38 -28.24 -12.80
CA GLU A 320 -10.00 -28.63 -12.49
C GLU A 320 -9.42 -27.88 -11.27
N GLN A 321 -10.04 -26.78 -10.85
CA GLN A 321 -9.58 -25.88 -9.80
C GLN A 321 -10.38 -26.09 -8.50
N ARG A 322 -10.34 -27.32 -7.97
CA ARG A 322 -10.92 -27.69 -6.68
C ARG A 322 -9.85 -27.96 -5.65
N VAL A 323 -9.91 -27.27 -4.51
CA VAL A 323 -8.91 -27.42 -3.45
C VAL A 323 -9.56 -27.74 -2.11
N LYS A 324 -9.23 -28.89 -1.55
CA LYS A 324 -9.66 -29.27 -0.18
C LYS A 324 -8.76 -28.62 0.87
N LEU A 325 -9.36 -27.83 1.74
CA LEU A 325 -8.67 -27.13 2.82
C LEU A 325 -8.35 -28.07 3.98
N ARG A 326 -7.16 -27.92 4.57
CA ARG A 326 -6.71 -28.62 5.79
C ARG A 326 -7.09 -27.82 7.06
N GLY A 327 -7.34 -28.51 8.17
CA GLY A 327 -7.69 -27.89 9.46
C GLY A 327 -9.15 -27.40 9.63
N SER A 328 -9.49 -26.96 10.84
CA SER A 328 -10.83 -26.43 11.17
C SER A 328 -10.94 -24.94 10.87
N MET A 329 -11.90 -24.54 10.03
CA MET A 329 -12.19 -23.14 9.69
C MET A 329 -12.94 -22.38 10.81
N TRP A 330 -13.57 -23.11 11.73
CA TRP A 330 -14.57 -22.59 12.69
C TRP A 330 -14.05 -22.03 14.01
N LYS A 331 -12.72 -21.99 14.23
CA LYS A 331 -12.17 -21.76 15.58
C LYS A 331 -11.40 -20.45 15.75
N ARG A 332 -11.16 -19.71 14.67
CA ARG A 332 -10.45 -18.42 14.71
C ARG A 332 -10.68 -17.62 13.43
N PRO A 333 -10.54 -16.29 13.49
CA PRO A 333 -10.49 -15.46 12.30
C PRO A 333 -9.36 -15.88 11.35
N ARG A 334 -9.67 -16.02 10.06
CA ARG A 334 -8.73 -16.37 8.97
C ARG A 334 -8.63 -15.20 8.00
N LEU A 335 -7.42 -14.82 7.60
CA LEU A 335 -7.18 -13.81 6.58
C LEU A 335 -7.39 -14.43 5.20
N VAL A 336 -8.28 -13.85 4.41
CA VAL A 336 -8.47 -14.17 2.99
C VAL A 336 -7.97 -13.00 2.16
N GLU A 337 -7.22 -13.30 1.10
CA GLU A 337 -6.80 -12.35 0.08
C GLU A 337 -7.09 -12.94 -1.31
N LEU A 338 -7.98 -12.28 -2.05
CA LEU A 338 -8.26 -12.53 -3.46
C LEU A 338 -7.68 -11.37 -4.26
N SER A 339 -6.87 -11.62 -5.28
CA SER A 339 -6.16 -10.60 -6.05
C SER A 339 -6.23 -10.87 -7.54
N LEU A 340 -6.28 -9.79 -8.33
CA LEU A 340 -6.16 -9.77 -9.79
C LEU A 340 -4.90 -9.02 -10.27
N PHE A 341 -4.02 -8.61 -9.37
CA PHE A 341 -2.85 -7.80 -9.70
C PHE A 341 -1.99 -8.44 -10.80
N ASP A 342 -1.47 -7.61 -11.71
CA ASP A 342 -0.64 -8.02 -12.85
C ASP A 342 -1.28 -9.14 -13.68
N ARG A 343 -2.59 -9.02 -13.95
CA ARG A 343 -3.35 -10.05 -14.69
C ARG A 343 -3.11 -11.45 -14.13
N GLN A 344 -3.21 -11.59 -12.82
CA GLN A 344 -3.04 -12.85 -12.14
C GLN A 344 -4.12 -13.04 -11.09
N LEU A 345 -4.90 -14.10 -11.26
CA LEU A 345 -5.81 -14.54 -10.23
C LEU A 345 -5.03 -15.24 -9.13
N LEU A 346 -5.02 -14.68 -7.93
CA LEU A 346 -4.36 -15.25 -6.76
C LEU A 346 -5.34 -15.31 -5.60
N PHE A 347 -5.45 -16.49 -4.96
CA PHE A 347 -6.20 -16.66 -3.72
C PHE A 347 -5.29 -17.20 -2.62
N ALA A 348 -5.25 -16.48 -1.49
CA ALA A 348 -4.45 -16.86 -0.33
C ALA A 348 -5.29 -16.91 0.95
N LEU A 349 -4.93 -17.85 1.83
CA LEU A 349 -5.53 -18.05 3.14
C LEU A 349 -4.43 -18.03 4.21
N ASP A 350 -4.50 -17.10 5.16
CA ASP A 350 -3.47 -16.87 6.19
C ASP A 350 -2.05 -16.69 5.63
N GLY A 351 -1.94 -16.11 4.43
CA GLY A 351 -0.67 -15.89 3.73
C GLY A 351 -0.12 -17.10 2.98
N GLU A 352 -0.79 -18.25 3.02
CA GLU A 352 -0.51 -19.40 2.15
C GLU A 352 -1.28 -19.22 0.84
N VAL A 353 -0.58 -19.22 -0.30
CA VAL A 353 -1.21 -19.18 -1.63
C VAL A 353 -1.84 -20.55 -1.90
N ILE A 354 -3.17 -20.58 -2.01
CA ILE A 354 -3.92 -21.82 -2.24
C ILE A 354 -3.98 -22.14 -3.73
N PHE A 355 -4.20 -21.13 -4.58
CA PHE A 355 -4.03 -21.25 -6.02
C PHE A 355 -3.66 -19.90 -6.63
N GLN A 356 -3.00 -19.98 -7.79
CA GLN A 356 -2.49 -18.85 -8.54
C GLN A 356 -2.57 -19.21 -10.04
N ARG A 357 -3.21 -18.37 -10.84
CA ARG A 357 -3.41 -18.59 -12.28
C ARG A 357 -3.09 -17.31 -13.06
N PRO A 358 -2.17 -17.36 -14.03
CA PRO A 358 -1.99 -16.25 -14.96
C PRO A 358 -3.25 -16.07 -15.81
N LEU A 359 -3.65 -14.82 -16.02
CA LEU A 359 -4.75 -14.44 -16.90
C LEU A 359 -4.19 -13.90 -18.21
N GLU A 360 -5.01 -13.99 -19.25
CA GLU A 360 -4.68 -13.38 -20.53
C GLU A 360 -4.59 -11.85 -20.38
N PRO A 361 -3.62 -11.21 -21.05
CA PRO A 361 -3.53 -9.76 -21.12
C PRO A 361 -4.82 -9.17 -21.70
N LEU A 362 -5.30 -8.07 -21.12
CA LEU A 362 -6.43 -7.36 -21.71
C LEU A 362 -5.99 -6.71 -23.03
N ALA A 363 -6.65 -7.07 -24.13
CA ALA A 363 -6.59 -6.34 -25.37
C ALA A 363 -7.42 -5.05 -25.25
N LEU A 364 -7.01 -4.11 -24.40
CA LEU A 364 -7.66 -2.80 -24.35
C LEU A 364 -7.40 -2.09 -25.69
N PRO A 365 -8.40 -1.46 -26.32
CA PRO A 365 -8.17 -0.63 -27.49
C PRO A 365 -7.37 0.61 -27.05
N VAL A 366 -6.04 0.48 -27.02
CA VAL A 366 -5.12 1.59 -26.76
C VAL A 366 -5.07 2.46 -28.02
N LYS A 367 -6.06 3.33 -28.20
CA LYS A 367 -5.92 4.49 -29.09
C LYS A 367 -5.56 5.71 -28.24
N ASN A 368 -4.35 6.23 -28.47
CA ASN A 368 -3.83 7.48 -27.90
C ASN A 368 -3.80 7.54 -26.36
N GLY A 369 -3.51 6.42 -25.68
CA GLY A 369 -3.31 6.42 -24.22
C GLY A 369 -4.56 6.84 -23.42
N SER A 370 -5.74 6.83 -24.03
CA SER A 370 -7.00 7.04 -23.34
C SER A 370 -7.75 5.72 -23.24
N ASP A 371 -8.35 5.45 -22.06
CA ASP A 371 -9.36 4.41 -21.92
C ASP A 371 -10.58 4.89 -22.73
N THR A 372 -10.54 4.68 -24.06
CA THR A 372 -11.63 5.07 -24.97
C THR A 372 -12.87 4.21 -24.80
N THR A 373 -12.79 3.20 -23.92
CA THR A 373 -13.95 2.42 -23.55
C THR A 373 -14.91 3.32 -22.79
N LYS A 374 -15.85 3.92 -23.54
CA LYS A 374 -17.23 4.11 -23.08
C LYS A 374 -17.88 2.74 -22.82
N ASP A 375 -17.16 1.80 -22.19
CA ASP A 375 -17.76 0.54 -21.79
C ASP A 375 -18.57 0.80 -20.54
N SER A 376 -19.86 0.86 -20.81
CA SER A 376 -20.95 0.62 -19.88
C SER A 376 -20.97 -0.84 -19.39
N SER A 377 -19.87 -1.61 -19.47
CA SER A 377 -19.80 -2.95 -18.89
C SER A 377 -19.82 -2.83 -17.36
N SER A 378 -21.03 -2.97 -16.85
CA SER A 378 -21.54 -2.74 -15.51
C SER A 378 -21.15 -3.85 -14.53
N GLY A 379 -19.87 -4.21 -14.47
CA GLY A 379 -19.36 -5.13 -13.46
C GLY A 379 -19.18 -4.40 -12.12
N GLU A 380 -19.75 -4.97 -11.05
CA GLU A 380 -19.37 -4.59 -9.69
C GLU A 380 -17.94 -5.09 -9.44
N PRO A 381 -16.98 -4.22 -9.12
CA PRO A 381 -15.56 -4.58 -9.16
C PRO A 381 -15.16 -5.56 -8.05
N ALA A 382 -15.86 -5.53 -6.91
CA ALA A 382 -15.58 -6.37 -5.77
C ALA A 382 -16.85 -6.64 -4.95
N LYS A 383 -17.05 -7.91 -4.58
CA LYS A 383 -18.11 -8.33 -3.66
C LYS A 383 -17.70 -9.59 -2.91
N PHE A 384 -18.36 -9.83 -1.78
CA PHE A 384 -18.30 -11.11 -1.08
C PHE A 384 -19.67 -11.43 -0.52
N GLY A 385 -19.97 -12.71 -0.29
CA GLY A 385 -21.31 -13.09 0.13
C GLY A 385 -21.35 -14.41 0.84
N VAL A 386 -22.51 -14.70 1.43
CA VAL A 386 -22.77 -15.97 2.11
C VAL A 386 -24.10 -16.56 1.67
N ARG A 387 -24.22 -17.88 1.80
CA ARG A 387 -25.47 -18.63 1.72
C ARG A 387 -25.44 -19.69 2.80
N ASP A 388 -26.50 -19.80 3.60
CA ASP A 388 -26.63 -20.80 4.69
C ASP A 388 -25.42 -20.87 5.65
N LEU A 389 -24.80 -19.72 5.93
CA LEU A 389 -23.69 -19.56 6.86
C LEU A 389 -23.95 -18.41 7.83
N HIS A 390 -23.59 -18.64 9.11
CA HIS A 390 -23.42 -17.58 10.08
C HIS A 390 -21.93 -17.19 10.13
N ALA A 391 -21.60 -15.98 9.69
CA ALA A 391 -20.23 -15.50 9.55
C ALA A 391 -20.08 -14.07 10.04
N SER A 392 -18.87 -13.75 10.50
CA SER A 392 -18.43 -12.38 10.73
C SER A 392 -17.22 -12.05 9.86
N VAL A 393 -17.17 -10.80 9.40
CA VAL A 393 -16.12 -10.25 8.54
C VAL A 393 -15.57 -8.98 9.17
N SER A 394 -14.26 -8.96 9.37
CA SER A 394 -13.52 -7.81 9.89
C SER A 394 -12.32 -7.49 8.98
N ASP A 395 -11.64 -6.37 9.22
CA ASP A 395 -10.48 -5.93 8.43
C ASP A 395 -10.71 -5.85 6.90
N LEU A 396 -11.98 -5.74 6.47
CA LEU A 396 -12.37 -5.69 5.07
C LEU A 396 -11.73 -4.47 4.41
N THR A 397 -10.87 -4.71 3.42
CA THR A 397 -10.21 -3.65 2.66
C THR A 397 -10.11 -4.04 1.19
N LEU A 398 -10.56 -3.14 0.33
CA LEU A 398 -10.27 -3.18 -1.10
C LEU A 398 -8.96 -2.43 -1.35
N TYR A 399 -8.04 -3.08 -2.05
CA TYR A 399 -6.78 -2.53 -2.50
C TYR A 399 -6.74 -2.46 -4.03
N ARG A 400 -5.90 -1.55 -4.55
CA ARG A 400 -5.49 -1.52 -5.95
C ARG A 400 -3.96 -1.63 -6.05
N ASP A 401 -3.44 -2.04 -7.20
CA ASP A 401 -2.01 -1.99 -7.47
C ASP A 401 -1.55 -0.59 -7.93
N VAL A 402 -0.24 -0.41 -8.05
CA VAL A 402 0.38 0.70 -8.77
C VAL A 402 0.07 0.55 -10.25
N HIS A 403 -0.68 1.52 -10.78
CA HIS A 403 -0.93 1.63 -12.21
C HIS A 403 0.15 2.52 -12.84
N TYR A 404 1.11 1.92 -13.56
CA TYR A 404 2.17 2.69 -14.20
C TYR A 404 1.65 3.42 -15.43
N THR A 405 1.37 4.70 -15.23
CA THR A 405 0.90 5.62 -16.27
C THR A 405 1.93 5.84 -17.36
N ARG A 406 1.45 6.25 -18.54
CA ARG A 406 2.31 6.66 -19.66
C ARG A 406 3.09 7.95 -19.34
N GLY A 407 2.40 8.96 -18.79
CA GLY A 407 2.94 10.30 -18.56
C GLY A 407 3.58 10.92 -19.81
N ASP A 408 4.61 11.73 -19.62
CA ASP A 408 5.52 12.23 -20.69
C ASP A 408 6.63 11.21 -21.03
N GLY A 409 6.41 9.93 -20.72
CA GLY A 409 7.41 8.88 -20.78
C GLY A 409 7.93 8.64 -22.20
N ARG A 410 9.25 8.71 -22.36
CA ARG A 410 10.02 8.46 -23.59
C ARG A 410 10.46 7.01 -23.72
N HIS A 411 10.78 6.36 -22.59
CA HIS A 411 11.46 5.06 -22.57
C HIS A 411 10.55 3.96 -22.05
N GLY A 412 10.50 2.83 -22.77
CA GLY A 412 9.73 1.65 -22.36
C GLY A 412 8.22 1.89 -22.37
N ILE A 413 7.72 2.86 -23.14
CA ILE A 413 6.28 3.16 -23.26
C ILE A 413 5.77 2.71 -24.62
N THR A 414 6.15 3.43 -25.69
CA THR A 414 5.70 3.13 -27.05
C THR A 414 6.38 1.86 -27.56
N GLU A 415 7.69 1.78 -27.39
CA GLU A 415 8.51 0.63 -27.76
C GLU A 415 9.19 0.06 -26.51
N PRO A 416 9.50 -1.24 -26.50
CA PRO A 416 10.31 -1.83 -25.46
C PRO A 416 11.70 -1.17 -25.37
N TYR A 417 12.23 -1.05 -24.15
CA TYR A 417 13.56 -0.48 -23.89
C TYR A 417 14.52 -1.56 -23.44
N ARG A 418 15.60 -1.77 -24.21
CA ARG A 418 16.63 -2.78 -23.92
C ARG A 418 17.69 -2.23 -22.97
N LEU A 419 17.93 -2.94 -21.87
CA LEU A 419 19.01 -2.66 -20.92
C LEU A 419 20.31 -3.37 -21.30
N GLY A 420 21.43 -2.68 -21.03
CA GLY A 420 22.76 -3.27 -20.99
C GLY A 420 22.96 -4.24 -19.83
N SER A 421 24.12 -4.91 -19.80
CA SER A 421 24.46 -5.95 -18.82
C SER A 421 24.73 -5.44 -17.39
N ASP A 422 24.84 -4.13 -17.20
CA ASP A 422 25.07 -3.43 -15.94
C ASP A 422 24.00 -2.35 -15.66
N GLU A 423 22.91 -2.35 -16.42
CA GLU A 423 21.91 -1.28 -16.40
C GLU A 423 20.61 -1.74 -15.75
N TYR A 424 19.98 -0.83 -15.02
CA TYR A 424 18.71 -1.05 -14.32
C TYR A 424 17.68 0.01 -14.74
N PHE A 425 16.41 -0.39 -14.72
CA PHE A 425 15.27 0.50 -14.99
C PHE A 425 14.45 0.68 -13.72
N PHE A 426 14.14 1.93 -13.36
CA PHE A 426 13.52 2.29 -12.08
C PHE A 426 12.23 3.06 -12.28
N LEU A 427 11.19 2.73 -11.51
CA LEU A 427 9.93 3.48 -11.48
C LEU A 427 9.57 3.93 -10.07
N GLY A 428 8.85 5.04 -9.97
CA GLY A 428 8.26 5.49 -8.71
C GLY A 428 6.86 4.93 -8.49
N ASP A 429 6.53 4.60 -7.25
CA ASP A 429 5.20 4.08 -6.88
C ASP A 429 4.09 5.11 -7.07
N ASN A 430 4.40 6.41 -6.97
CA ASN A 430 3.49 7.50 -7.34
C ASN A 430 3.68 7.84 -8.83
N SER A 431 3.22 6.91 -9.67
CA SER A 431 3.47 6.93 -11.11
C SER A 431 3.18 8.28 -11.81
N PRO A 432 2.05 8.98 -11.55
CA PRO A 432 1.69 10.19 -12.30
C PRO A 432 2.65 11.38 -12.12
N VAL A 433 3.36 11.45 -11.00
CA VAL A 433 4.25 12.59 -10.66
C VAL A 433 5.71 12.16 -10.49
N SER A 434 6.04 10.91 -10.79
CA SER A 434 7.38 10.39 -10.62
C SER A 434 8.28 10.78 -11.80
N LEU A 435 9.34 11.53 -11.50
CA LEU A 435 10.49 11.65 -12.39
C LEU A 435 11.36 10.39 -12.23
N ASP A 436 11.27 9.49 -13.19
CA ASP A 436 11.93 8.17 -13.20
C ASP A 436 12.40 7.75 -14.60
N SER A 437 12.83 6.49 -14.78
CA SER A 437 13.44 5.98 -16.01
C SER A 437 12.59 6.22 -17.27
N ARG A 438 11.28 6.36 -17.16
CA ARG A 438 10.41 6.70 -18.30
C ARG A 438 10.72 8.11 -18.84
N SER A 439 11.03 9.04 -17.95
CA SER A 439 11.04 10.48 -18.23
C SER A 439 12.43 11.10 -18.17
N TRP A 440 13.42 10.44 -17.58
CA TRP A 440 14.82 10.92 -17.57
C TRP A 440 15.39 11.06 -18.99
N ALA A 441 16.48 11.82 -19.11
CA ALA A 441 17.20 11.94 -20.38
C ALA A 441 17.89 10.61 -20.73
N ASP A 442 18.54 10.00 -19.74
CA ASP A 442 19.03 8.62 -19.78
C ASP A 442 18.13 7.76 -18.90
N ALA A 443 17.50 6.75 -19.50
CA ALA A 443 16.54 5.88 -18.80
C ALA A 443 17.20 5.01 -17.72
N ILE A 444 18.52 4.85 -17.77
CA ILE A 444 19.23 3.80 -17.05
C ILE A 444 19.97 4.32 -15.83
N VAL A 445 20.13 3.41 -14.88
CA VAL A 445 21.03 3.56 -13.74
C VAL A 445 22.01 2.40 -13.80
N ARG A 446 23.30 2.69 -13.76
CA ARG A 446 24.36 1.67 -13.80
C ARG A 446 24.60 1.07 -12.40
N ASP A 447 25.12 -0.16 -12.37
CA ASP A 447 25.44 -0.88 -11.14
C ASP A 447 26.34 -0.10 -10.17
N ASN A 448 27.29 0.67 -10.71
CA ASN A 448 28.20 1.51 -9.91
C ASN A 448 27.53 2.75 -9.28
N MET A 449 26.28 3.06 -9.63
CA MET A 449 25.50 4.17 -9.08
C MET A 449 24.60 3.73 -7.92
N LEU A 450 24.48 2.43 -7.66
CA LEU A 450 23.67 1.89 -6.59
C LEU A 450 24.30 2.24 -5.23
N ILE A 451 23.52 2.84 -4.33
CA ILE A 451 24.00 3.24 -3.01
C ILE A 451 23.69 2.15 -1.98
N GLY A 452 22.45 1.64 -1.94
CA GLY A 452 22.09 0.63 -0.95
C GLY A 452 20.60 0.36 -0.80
N LYS A 453 20.28 -0.62 0.06
CA LYS A 453 18.90 -1.03 0.35
C LYS A 453 18.33 -0.22 1.52
N PRO A 454 17.30 0.63 1.33
CA PRO A 454 16.59 1.23 2.44
C PRO A 454 15.85 0.14 3.21
N PHE A 455 15.96 0.14 4.54
CA PHE A 455 15.39 -0.93 5.37
C PHE A 455 14.55 -0.43 6.55
N LEU A 456 14.68 0.84 6.94
CA LEU A 456 13.95 1.41 8.08
C LEU A 456 13.58 2.87 7.82
N VAL A 457 12.31 3.21 8.04
CA VAL A 457 11.88 4.57 8.34
C VAL A 457 12.08 4.78 9.84
N HIS A 458 13.08 5.55 10.27
CA HIS A 458 13.57 5.48 11.66
C HIS A 458 13.11 6.61 12.59
N LEU A 459 13.03 7.86 12.10
CA LEU A 459 12.63 9.02 12.91
C LEU A 459 11.78 10.01 12.10
N PRO A 460 10.61 9.60 11.58
CA PRO A 460 9.66 10.57 11.06
C PRO A 460 9.30 11.54 12.19
N SER A 461 9.18 12.82 11.88
CA SER A 461 8.86 13.85 12.88
C SER A 461 7.54 14.52 12.58
N ARG A 462 6.84 14.93 13.63
CA ARG A 462 5.63 15.74 13.54
C ARG A 462 5.78 17.02 14.38
N PRO A 463 5.19 18.14 13.95
CA PRO A 463 5.20 19.35 14.74
C PRO A 463 4.15 19.27 15.86
N VAL A 464 4.54 19.73 17.04
CA VAL A 464 3.70 19.82 18.24
C VAL A 464 3.75 21.26 18.73
N ARG A 465 2.56 21.78 19.03
CA ARG A 465 2.38 23.11 19.60
C ARG A 465 2.44 23.00 21.12
N VAL A 466 3.43 23.64 21.71
CA VAL A 466 3.62 23.71 23.16
C VAL A 466 3.38 25.15 23.59
N LYS A 467 2.38 25.36 24.45
CA LYS A 467 2.14 26.66 25.07
C LYS A 467 2.89 26.72 26.40
N LEU A 468 3.80 27.68 26.53
CA LEU A 468 4.50 27.97 27.78
C LEU A 468 4.24 29.44 28.14
N GLY A 469 3.34 29.66 29.11
CA GLY A 469 2.87 31.02 29.43
C GLY A 469 2.08 31.64 28.27
N SER A 470 2.45 32.86 27.88
CA SER A 470 1.87 33.58 26.73
C SER A 470 2.53 33.25 25.39
N SER A 471 3.60 32.45 25.37
CA SER A 471 4.36 32.11 24.17
C SER A 471 3.98 30.73 23.62
N GLU A 472 3.77 30.66 22.30
CA GLU A 472 3.49 29.41 21.58
C GLU A 472 4.74 28.96 20.82
N TRP A 473 5.25 27.78 21.17
CA TRP A 473 6.43 27.17 20.57
C TRP A 473 6.03 25.99 19.70
N HIS A 474 6.66 25.87 18.53
CA HIS A 474 6.49 24.72 17.65
C HIS A 474 7.74 23.84 17.79
N ILE A 475 7.60 22.68 18.44
CA ILE A 475 8.68 21.69 18.55
C ILE A 475 8.39 20.51 17.64
N ARG A 476 9.43 19.86 17.13
CA ARG A 476 9.31 18.60 16.39
C ARG A 476 9.52 17.44 17.34
N VAL A 477 8.59 16.49 17.36
CA VAL A 477 8.72 15.26 18.14
C VAL A 477 8.69 14.04 17.20
N PRO A 478 9.36 12.93 17.56
CA PRO A 478 9.26 11.69 16.81
C PRO A 478 7.81 11.19 16.69
N ASP A 479 7.44 10.72 15.51
CA ASP A 479 6.18 10.04 15.23
C ASP A 479 6.37 8.53 15.27
N TRP A 480 6.27 7.96 16.48
CA TRP A 480 6.53 6.54 16.73
C TRP A 480 5.63 5.60 15.91
N GLY A 481 4.42 6.02 15.54
CA GLY A 481 3.48 5.20 14.76
C GLY A 481 3.89 5.00 13.30
N ARG A 482 4.87 5.77 12.82
CA ARG A 482 5.37 5.71 11.44
C ARG A 482 6.73 5.05 11.30
N ILE A 483 7.38 4.74 12.42
CA ILE A 483 8.62 3.95 12.41
C ILE A 483 8.27 2.55 11.92
N ARG A 484 8.85 2.14 10.79
CA ARG A 484 8.54 0.85 10.18
C ARG A 484 9.69 0.34 9.32
N TYR A 485 9.82 -0.98 9.26
CA TYR A 485 10.71 -1.62 8.30
C TYR A 485 10.18 -1.44 6.88
N ILE A 486 11.09 -1.20 5.96
CA ILE A 486 10.84 -1.18 4.53
C ILE A 486 11.03 -2.62 4.06
N ARG A 487 9.96 -3.22 3.56
CA ARG A 487 9.97 -4.59 3.07
C ARG A 487 10.55 -4.65 1.66
#